data_AF-A0A6A5KI91-F1
#
_entry.id   AF-A0A6A5KI91-F1
#
_cell.length_a   1.000
_cell.length_b   1.000
_cell.length_c   1.000
_cell.angle_alpha   90.00
_cell.angle_beta   90.00
_cell.angle_gamma   90.00
#
_symmetry.space_group_name_H-M   'P 1'
#
loop_
_entity.id
_entity.type
_entity.pdbx_description
1 polymer ?
#
loop_
_entity_poly.entity_id
_entity_poly.type
_entity_poly.pdbx_seq_one_letter_code
_entity_poly.pdbx_strand_id
1 'polypeptide(L)'
;MAKLTPSERQACHEMSELFLDTEITEDDIDRIAKELCDLPWPTETRIEEFEKLFWEDLFMTRIWNLAQLAQSGEWGFFYEDEVCDDIEHYRRQRSSFGWFMKAVLLRLNWLLWGNRVYSLWHQLKARLVLIQESRNAA
;
A
#
# COMPACT_ATOMS: atom_id res chain seq x y z
N MET A 1 -1.46 15.27 -14.34
CA MET A 1 -0.94 14.17 -13.51
C MET A 1 -1.20 14.56 -12.06
N ALA A 2 -2.05 13.78 -11.38
CA ALA A 2 -2.68 14.21 -10.13
C ALA A 2 -1.75 14.02 -8.93
N LYS A 3 -1.55 15.10 -8.16
CA LYS A 3 -1.00 15.02 -6.80
C LYS A 3 -1.96 14.22 -5.93
N LEU A 4 -1.43 13.55 -4.91
CA LEU A 4 -2.26 12.89 -3.90
C LEU A 4 -2.96 13.98 -3.06
N THR A 5 -4.24 13.78 -2.80
CA THR A 5 -4.96 14.53 -1.76
C THR A 5 -4.40 14.22 -0.37
N PRO A 6 -4.63 15.06 0.65
CA PRO A 6 -4.15 14.78 2.00
C PRO A 6 -4.60 13.40 2.54
N SER A 7 -5.87 13.04 2.33
CA SER A 7 -6.39 11.72 2.73
C SER A 7 -5.72 10.57 1.98
N GLU A 8 -5.47 10.72 0.68
CA GLU A 8 -4.73 9.72 -0.10
C GLU A 8 -3.28 9.58 0.37
N ARG A 9 -2.61 10.70 0.71
CA ARG A 9 -1.24 10.67 1.24
C ARG A 9 -1.19 9.85 2.53
N GLN A 10 -2.08 10.17 3.46
CA GLN A 10 -2.14 9.46 4.74
C GLN A 10 -2.51 7.98 4.54
N ALA A 11 -3.52 7.67 3.72
CA ALA A 11 -3.87 6.27 3.43
C ALA A 11 -2.71 5.49 2.81
N CYS A 12 -1.97 6.12 1.90
CA CYS A 12 -0.79 5.52 1.30
C CYS A 12 0.31 5.29 2.33
N HIS A 13 0.49 6.21 3.28
CA HIS A 13 1.43 6.04 4.37
C HIS A 13 1.07 4.85 5.26
N GLU A 14 -0.16 4.77 5.79
CA GLU A 14 -0.55 3.67 6.68
C GLU A 14 -0.44 2.30 5.97
N MET A 15 -0.93 2.21 4.72
CA MET A 15 -0.86 0.96 3.96
C MET A 15 0.57 0.59 3.52
N SER A 16 1.48 1.57 3.42
CA SER A 16 2.86 1.30 3.01
C SER A 16 3.65 0.50 4.05
N GLU A 17 3.19 0.47 5.31
CA GLU A 17 3.72 -0.40 6.35
C GLU A 17 3.61 -1.90 6.02
N LEU A 18 2.67 -2.30 5.17
CA LEU A 18 2.56 -3.70 4.72
C LEU A 18 3.73 -4.15 3.82
N PHE A 19 4.53 -3.21 3.33
CA PHE A 19 5.69 -3.45 2.46
C PHE A 19 7.02 -3.26 3.18
N LEU A 20 6.95 -2.94 4.47
CA LEU A 20 8.08 -2.58 5.28
C LEU A 20 8.72 -3.80 5.94
N ASP A 21 7.90 -4.72 6.45
CA ASP A 21 8.39 -5.88 7.19
C ASP A 21 8.04 -7.21 6.51
N THR A 22 8.95 -8.18 6.67
CA THR A 22 8.70 -9.59 6.47
C THR A 22 7.94 -10.25 7.62
N GLU A 23 7.63 -9.55 8.70
CA GLU A 23 6.84 -10.06 9.83
C GLU A 23 5.74 -9.06 10.25
N ILE A 24 4.67 -8.99 9.47
CA ILE A 24 3.47 -8.20 9.82
C ILE A 24 2.59 -9.04 10.75
N THR A 25 2.25 -8.50 11.92
CA THR A 25 1.39 -9.17 12.91
C THR A 25 -0.09 -8.79 12.74
N GLU A 26 -0.98 -9.54 13.41
CA GLU A 26 -2.40 -9.18 13.45
C GLU A 26 -2.65 -7.83 14.12
N ASP A 27 -1.86 -7.48 15.14
CA ASP A 27 -1.95 -6.18 15.83
C ASP A 27 -1.60 -5.00 14.91
N ASP A 28 -0.62 -5.20 14.00
CA ASP A 28 -0.27 -4.20 12.98
C ASP A 28 -1.42 -3.98 12.00
N ILE A 29 -2.02 -5.07 11.52
CA ILE A 29 -3.18 -5.01 10.61
C ILE A 29 -4.36 -4.32 11.30
N ASP A 30 -4.60 -4.61 12.58
CA ASP A 30 -5.63 -3.99 13.38
C ASP A 30 -5.42 -2.49 13.58
N ARG A 31 -4.18 -2.08 13.83
CA ARG A 31 -3.81 -0.66 13.96
C ARG A 31 -4.01 0.08 12.64
N ILE A 32 -3.41 -0.42 11.56
CA ILE A 32 -3.53 0.17 10.20
C ILE A 32 -5.00 0.28 9.80
N ALA A 33 -5.81 -0.77 10.04
CA ALA A 33 -7.24 -0.74 9.71
C ALA A 33 -8.02 0.33 10.48
N LYS A 34 -7.70 0.56 11.76
CA LYS A 34 -8.32 1.61 12.59
C LYS A 34 -7.95 3.00 12.06
N GLU A 35 -6.66 3.23 11.82
CA GLU A 35 -6.14 4.49 11.30
C GLU A 35 -6.79 4.83 9.95
N LEU A 36 -6.88 3.86 9.04
CA LEU A 36 -7.54 4.01 7.74
C LEU A 36 -9.05 4.29 7.84
N CYS A 37 -9.73 3.72 8.83
CA CYS A 37 -11.16 3.97 9.05
C CYS A 37 -11.45 5.35 9.68
N ASP A 38 -10.46 5.96 10.34
CA ASP A 38 -10.55 7.31 10.91
C ASP A 38 -10.28 8.42 9.88
N LEU A 39 -9.77 8.05 8.70
CA LEU A 39 -9.57 9.00 7.61
C LEU A 39 -10.91 9.56 7.10
N PRO A 40 -10.95 10.86 6.74
CA PRO A 40 -12.12 11.49 6.16
C PRO A 40 -12.30 11.02 4.70
N TRP A 41 -12.88 9.82 4.55
CA TRP A 41 -13.14 9.15 3.27
C TRP A 41 -14.61 8.73 3.17
N PRO A 42 -15.26 8.87 2.00
CA PRO A 42 -16.60 8.32 1.76
C PRO A 42 -16.70 6.84 2.10
N THR A 43 -17.55 6.49 3.06
CA THR A 43 -17.73 5.13 3.59
C THR A 43 -18.13 4.11 2.51
N GLU A 44 -18.93 4.53 1.53
CA GLU A 44 -19.46 3.65 0.47
C GLU A 44 -18.38 3.16 -0.49
N THR A 45 -17.40 4.00 -0.81
CA THR A 45 -16.36 3.69 -1.81
C THR A 45 -14.99 3.47 -1.19
N ARG A 46 -14.84 3.64 0.13
CA ARG A 46 -13.56 3.58 0.85
C ARG A 46 -12.72 2.36 0.48
N ILE A 47 -13.30 1.16 0.58
CA ILE A 47 -12.57 -0.08 0.35
C ILE A 47 -12.11 -0.19 -1.11
N GLU A 48 -12.97 0.17 -2.07
CA GLU A 48 -12.64 0.13 -3.49
C GLU A 48 -11.54 1.13 -3.85
N GLU A 49 -11.58 2.33 -3.26
CA GLU A 49 -10.57 3.36 -3.47
C GLU A 49 -9.23 2.99 -2.81
N PHE A 50 -9.25 2.43 -1.61
CA PHE A 50 -8.05 1.88 -0.98
C PHE A 50 -7.47 0.72 -1.78
N GLU A 51 -8.31 -0.16 -2.35
CA GLU A 51 -7.84 -1.25 -3.21
C GLU A 51 -7.11 -0.74 -4.45
N LYS A 52 -7.65 0.31 -5.09
CA LYS A 52 -6.99 0.95 -6.22
C LYS A 52 -5.65 1.56 -5.82
N LEU A 53 -5.61 2.34 -4.74
CA LEU A 53 -4.37 2.95 -4.24
C LEU A 53 -3.32 1.90 -3.88
N PHE A 54 -3.77 0.83 -3.23
CA PHE A 54 -2.89 -0.26 -2.83
C PHE A 54 -2.25 -0.95 -4.04
N TRP A 55 -3.05 -1.38 -5.01
CA TRP A 55 -2.53 -2.17 -6.14
C TRP A 55 -1.93 -1.34 -7.27
N GLU A 56 -2.48 -0.16 -7.55
CA GLU A 56 -2.03 0.64 -8.69
C GLU A 56 -0.86 1.57 -8.36
N ASP A 57 -0.76 2.03 -7.11
CA ASP A 57 0.26 2.98 -6.68
C ASP A 57 1.26 2.36 -5.71
N LEU A 58 0.80 1.90 -4.54
CA LEU A 58 1.69 1.43 -3.48
C LEU A 58 2.44 0.17 -3.85
N PHE A 59 1.74 -0.85 -4.33
CA PHE A 59 2.37 -2.10 -4.76
C PHE A 59 3.47 -1.82 -5.79
N MET A 60 3.18 -0.97 -6.76
CA MET A 60 4.09 -0.66 -7.87
C MET A 60 5.33 0.12 -7.43
N THR A 61 5.24 0.87 -6.33
CA THR A 61 6.33 1.71 -5.81
C THR A 61 7.09 1.03 -4.66
N ARG A 62 6.43 0.21 -3.85
CA ARG A 62 6.96 -0.32 -2.58
C ARG A 62 7.27 -1.80 -2.58
N ILE A 63 6.85 -2.59 -3.57
CA ILE A 63 7.22 -4.02 -3.65
C ILE A 63 8.74 -4.25 -3.65
N TRP A 64 9.53 -3.26 -4.07
CA TRP A 64 10.99 -3.34 -4.02
C TRP A 64 11.55 -3.32 -2.60
N ASN A 65 10.85 -2.71 -1.63
CA ASN A 65 11.29 -2.72 -0.23
C ASN A 65 11.32 -4.14 0.32
N LEU A 66 10.30 -4.97 0.00
CA LEU A 66 10.29 -6.38 0.36
C LEU A 66 11.41 -7.17 -0.32
N ALA A 67 11.70 -6.87 -1.59
CA ALA A 67 12.78 -7.52 -2.32
C ALA A 67 14.16 -7.14 -1.77
N GLN A 68 14.37 -5.87 -1.42
CA GLN A 68 15.60 -5.37 -0.81
C GLN A 68 15.79 -5.95 0.58
N LEU A 69 14.77 -5.88 1.44
CA LEU A 69 14.80 -6.44 2.79
C LEU A 69 15.18 -7.93 2.77
N ALA A 70 14.60 -8.71 1.85
CA ALA A 70 14.93 -10.12 1.72
C ALA A 70 16.35 -10.41 1.20
N GLN A 71 16.94 -9.49 0.43
CA GLN A 71 18.29 -9.67 -0.14
C GLN A 71 19.39 -9.14 0.77
N SER A 72 19.21 -7.97 1.39
CA SER A 72 20.22 -7.30 2.20
C SER A 72 19.96 -7.38 3.70
N GLY A 73 18.76 -7.77 4.14
CA GLY A 73 18.36 -7.69 5.55
C GLY A 73 18.24 -6.25 6.06
N GLU A 74 18.35 -5.27 5.18
CA GLU A 74 18.34 -3.85 5.50
C GLU A 74 17.11 -3.18 4.91
N TRP A 75 16.57 -2.27 5.71
CA TRP A 75 15.45 -1.42 5.33
C TRP A 75 15.90 -0.40 4.29
N GLY A 76 15.17 -0.29 3.18
CA GLY A 76 15.22 0.93 2.38
C GLY A 76 14.61 2.06 3.21
N PHE A 77 15.27 3.22 3.28
CA PHE A 77 14.76 4.39 4.01
C PHE A 77 13.26 4.62 3.73
N PHE A 78 12.49 4.89 4.79
CA PHE A 78 11.05 5.00 4.72
C PHE A 78 10.57 6.16 5.58
N TYR A 79 10.21 7.25 4.90
CA TYR A 79 9.57 8.40 5.50
C TYR A 79 8.25 8.67 4.77
N GLU A 80 7.22 9.13 5.48
CA GLU A 80 5.89 9.44 4.92
C GLU A 80 5.96 10.30 3.65
N ASP A 81 6.80 11.34 3.68
CA ASP A 81 6.97 12.24 2.55
C ASP A 81 7.63 11.54 1.36
N GLU A 82 8.59 10.65 1.60
CA GLU A 82 9.20 9.82 0.55
C GLU A 82 8.19 8.82 -0.02
N VAL A 83 7.31 8.24 0.82
CA VAL A 83 6.22 7.36 0.39
C VAL A 83 5.37 8.02 -0.68
N CYS A 84 4.87 9.20 -0.35
CA CYS A 84 3.97 9.95 -1.21
C CYS A 84 4.67 10.54 -2.44
N ASP A 85 5.90 11.01 -2.28
CA ASP A 85 6.66 11.62 -3.37
C ASP A 85 7.04 10.59 -4.44
N ASP A 86 7.39 9.36 -4.07
CA ASP A 86 7.63 8.28 -5.04
C ASP A 86 6.35 7.87 -5.78
N ILE A 87 5.19 7.86 -5.12
CA ILE A 87 3.90 7.59 -5.76
C ILE A 87 3.57 8.69 -6.77
N GLU A 88 3.72 9.96 -6.39
CA GLU A 88 3.50 11.06 -7.31
C GLU A 88 4.49 11.04 -8.48
N HIS A 89 5.76 10.72 -8.20
CA HIS A 89 6.80 10.54 -9.20
C HIS A 89 6.45 9.40 -10.16
N TYR A 90 5.99 8.27 -9.63
CA TYR A 90 5.52 7.11 -10.38
C TYR A 90 4.33 7.47 -11.28
N ARG A 91 3.28 8.10 -10.75
CA ARG A 91 2.11 8.56 -11.52
C ARG A 91 2.52 9.51 -12.66
N ARG A 92 3.59 10.29 -12.48
CA ARG A 92 4.15 11.17 -13.53
C ARG A 92 4.96 10.41 -14.60
N GLN A 93 5.61 9.31 -14.25
CA GLN A 93 6.48 8.56 -15.16
C GLN A 93 5.80 7.35 -15.82
N ARG A 94 4.56 7.02 -15.43
CA ARG A 94 3.79 5.86 -15.93
C ARG A 94 3.70 5.77 -17.47
N SER A 95 3.89 6.87 -18.21
CA SER A 95 3.88 6.92 -19.68
C SER A 95 5.26 6.78 -20.36
N SER A 96 6.36 6.59 -19.61
CA SER A 96 7.73 6.62 -20.15
C SER A 96 8.34 5.21 -20.37
N PHE A 97 9.19 5.06 -21.38
CA PHE A 97 9.82 3.79 -21.80
C PHE A 97 10.62 3.06 -20.69
N GLY A 98 11.15 3.80 -19.70
CA GLY A 98 11.80 3.22 -18.50
C GLY A 98 10.87 2.39 -17.61
N TRP A 99 9.55 2.60 -17.69
CA TRP A 99 8.56 1.80 -16.96
C TRP A 99 8.46 0.37 -17.51
N PHE A 100 8.71 0.15 -18.81
CA PHE A 100 8.63 -1.19 -19.40
C PHE A 100 9.67 -2.14 -18.78
N MET A 101 10.88 -1.65 -18.50
CA MET A 101 11.92 -2.43 -17.82
C MET A 101 11.60 -2.67 -16.34
N LYS A 102 11.05 -1.68 -15.64
CA LYS A 102 10.52 -1.87 -14.28
C LYS A 102 9.37 -2.89 -14.26
N ALA A 103 8.49 -2.89 -15.26
CA ALA A 103 7.35 -3.80 -15.37
C ALA A 103 7.77 -5.28 -15.50
N VAL A 104 8.90 -5.57 -16.17
CA VAL A 104 9.46 -6.93 -16.26
C VAL A 104 9.99 -7.40 -14.90
N LEU A 105 10.72 -6.54 -14.18
CA LEU A 105 11.21 -6.85 -12.82
C LEU A 105 10.07 -6.96 -11.81
N LEU A 106 9.04 -6.13 -11.95
CA LEU A 106 7.78 -6.20 -11.21
C LEU A 106 7.08 -7.55 -11.38
N ARG A 107 7.11 -8.16 -12.58
CA ARG A 107 6.55 -9.51 -12.79
C ARG A 107 7.30 -10.59 -12.03
N LEU A 108 8.63 -10.50 -11.92
CA LEU A 108 9.41 -11.46 -11.13
C LEU A 108 9.14 -11.30 -9.64
N ASN A 109 9.08 -10.06 -9.14
CA ASN A 109 8.74 -9.79 -7.75
C ASN A 109 7.28 -10.12 -7.41
N TRP A 110 6.35 -10.00 -8.37
CA TRP A 110 4.97 -10.46 -8.22
C TRP A 110 4.92 -11.96 -7.95
N LEU A 111 5.76 -12.76 -8.61
CA LEU A 111 5.81 -14.21 -8.38
C LEU A 111 6.35 -14.57 -6.99
N LEU A 112 7.30 -13.79 -6.46
CA LEU A 112 7.94 -14.06 -5.18
C LEU A 112 7.12 -13.55 -3.99
N TRP A 113 6.56 -12.35 -4.11
CA TRP A 113 5.93 -11.63 -3.00
C TRP A 113 4.43 -11.41 -3.20
N GLY A 114 3.91 -11.63 -4.40
CA GLY A 114 2.50 -11.37 -4.72
C GLY A 114 1.55 -12.16 -3.84
N ASN A 115 1.81 -13.43 -3.58
CA ASN A 115 0.96 -14.24 -2.70
C ASN A 115 0.92 -13.71 -1.26
N ARG A 116 2.07 -13.27 -0.74
CA ARG A 116 2.19 -12.70 0.60
C ARG A 116 1.47 -11.36 0.69
N VAL A 117 1.78 -10.44 -0.22
CA VAL A 117 1.16 -9.11 -0.25
C VAL A 117 -0.35 -9.21 -0.50
N TYR A 118 -0.79 -10.15 -1.33
CA TYR A 118 -2.19 -10.45 -1.54
C TYR A 118 -2.87 -10.95 -0.26
N SER A 119 -2.21 -11.84 0.50
CA SER A 119 -2.73 -12.28 1.79
C SER A 119 -2.85 -11.13 2.79
N LEU A 120 -1.83 -10.28 2.91
CA LEU A 120 -1.84 -9.10 3.79
C LEU A 120 -2.94 -8.11 3.40
N TRP A 121 -3.10 -7.84 2.10
CA TRP A 121 -4.19 -7.00 1.58
C TRP A 121 -5.56 -7.57 1.95
N HIS A 122 -5.77 -8.88 1.80
CA HIS A 122 -7.04 -9.51 2.17
C HIS A 122 -7.33 -9.48 3.66
N GLN A 123 -6.31 -9.68 4.49
CA GLN A 123 -6.45 -9.55 5.95
C GLN A 123 -6.82 -8.12 6.34
N LEU A 124 -6.13 -7.12 5.78
CA LEU A 124 -6.45 -5.71 5.99
C LEU A 124 -7.86 -5.37 5.50
N LYS A 125 -8.22 -5.80 4.29
CA LYS A 125 -9.55 -5.58 3.70
C LYS A 125 -10.65 -6.20 4.56
N ALA A 126 -10.48 -7.44 5.01
CA ALA A 126 -11.43 -8.10 5.90
C ALA A 126 -11.59 -7.31 7.21
N ARG A 127 -10.48 -6.80 7.76
CA ARG A 127 -10.52 -6.04 9.00
C ARG A 127 -11.20 -4.68 8.84
N LEU A 128 -10.96 -3.98 7.72
CA LEU A 128 -11.64 -2.74 7.36
C LEU A 128 -13.16 -2.93 7.28
N VAL A 129 -13.62 -4.02 6.66
CA VAL A 129 -15.06 -4.37 6.60
C VAL A 129 -15.63 -4.53 8.01
N LEU A 130 -14.99 -5.31 8.87
CA LEU A 130 -15.47 -5.56 10.24
C LEU A 130 -15.56 -4.28 11.07
N ILE A 131 -14.55 -3.42 11.01
CA ILE A 131 -14.55 -2.14 11.74
C ILE A 131 -15.67 -1.25 11.20
N GLN A 132 -15.84 -1.16 9.89
CA GLN A 132 -16.88 -0.34 9.27
C GLN A 132 -18.29 -0.83 9.63
N GLU A 133 -18.53 -2.13 9.61
CA GLU A 133 -19.80 -2.74 10.07
C GLU A 133 -20.06 -2.42 11.54
N SER A 134 -19.05 -2.55 12.41
CA SER A 134 -19.19 -2.23 13.84
C SER A 134 -19.55 -0.76 14.10
N ARG A 135 -19.02 0.16 13.28
CA ARG A 135 -19.30 1.60 13.38
C ARG A 135 -20.69 1.97 12.86
N ASN A 136 -21.18 1.26 11.85
CA ASN A 136 -22.52 1.47 11.32
C ASN A 136 -23.62 0.89 12.22
N ALA A 137 -23.27 -0.07 13.09
CA ALA A 137 -24.19 -0.69 14.05
C ALA A 137 -24.27 0.04 15.40
N ALA A 138 -23.35 0.97 15.67
CA ALA A 138 -23.28 1.78 16.89
C ALA A 138 -24.00 3.12 16.72
#